data_AF-A0A2U3LD01-F1
#
_entry.id   AF-A0A2U3LD01-F1
#
_cell.length_a   1.000
_cell.length_b   1.000
_cell.length_c   1.000
_cell.angle_alpha   90.00
_cell.angle_beta   90.00
_cell.angle_gamma   90.00
#
_symmetry.space_group_name_H-M   'P 1'
#
loop_
_entity.id
_entity.type
_entity.pdbx_description
1 polymer ?
#
loop_
_entity_poly.entity_id
_entity_poly.type
_entity_poly.pdbx_seq_one_letter_code
_entity_poly.pdbx_strand_id
1 'polypeptide(L)'
;MSQFIFQPIPRPFPLWMGPFSPARGMRSGFRFHQGRLGTWVTDDDCTGFWAVADGDGVRLLAKLVRDQWGGGRVLLLPNGFIVKPLQSDEEVGRRVLIGLFQGAIVLERPDRSKLDLSHPGAVRPGDPWPGPMTTGLECAIRQDGALACTWYHPTNWGRDEFSEMLRKPDRVLAASFRAARPRDTGGRVRITANGHIITNRQEANGAWAPFYVGHVDPQSWSGWDRWINKERI
;
A
#
# COMPACT_ATOMS: atom_id res chain seq x y z
N MET A 1 -16.11 -7.35 -14.23
CA MET A 1 -14.99 -6.94 -13.37
C MET A 1 -15.45 -5.75 -12.54
N SER A 2 -15.25 -5.76 -11.23
CA SER A 2 -15.65 -4.65 -10.35
C SER A 2 -14.73 -3.44 -10.58
N GLN A 3 -15.30 -2.31 -10.99
CA GLN A 3 -14.56 -1.08 -11.28
C GLN A 3 -14.06 -0.43 -9.98
N PHE A 4 -12.96 0.34 -10.04
CA PHE A 4 -12.52 1.18 -8.93
C PHE A 4 -13.57 2.25 -8.61
N ILE A 5 -14.20 2.13 -7.45
CA ILE A 5 -15.19 3.08 -6.92
C ILE A 5 -14.50 3.88 -5.83
N PHE A 6 -14.61 5.21 -5.89
CA PHE A 6 -14.12 6.11 -4.84
C PHE A 6 -15.28 6.82 -4.17
N GLN A 7 -15.35 6.72 -2.84
CA GLN A 7 -16.31 7.44 -2.02
C GLN A 7 -15.55 8.44 -1.13
N PRO A 8 -15.62 9.76 -1.40
CA PRO A 8 -14.95 10.75 -0.58
C PRO A 8 -15.60 10.84 0.81
N ILE A 9 -14.78 11.07 1.83
CA ILE A 9 -15.28 11.41 3.17
C ILE A 9 -15.59 12.92 3.22
N PRO A 10 -16.66 13.35 3.92
CA PRO A 10 -17.00 14.76 4.06
C PRO A 10 -15.87 15.58 4.71
N ARG A 11 -15.79 16.86 4.36
CA ARG A 11 -14.85 17.79 4.98
C ARG A 11 -15.38 18.30 6.34
N PRO A 12 -14.50 18.69 7.28
CA PRO A 12 -13.04 18.56 7.23
C PRO A 12 -12.60 17.10 7.28
N PHE A 13 -11.49 16.75 6.61
CA PHE A 13 -10.99 15.38 6.60
C PHE A 13 -10.42 15.01 7.98
N PRO A 14 -10.82 13.86 8.56
CA PRO A 14 -10.26 13.42 9.83
C PRO A 14 -8.80 13.00 9.68
N LEU A 15 -8.03 13.11 10.75
CA LEU A 15 -6.64 12.66 10.77
C LEU A 15 -6.58 11.13 10.78
N TRP A 16 -5.58 10.60 10.08
CA TRP A 16 -5.22 9.19 10.14
C TRP A 16 -4.06 8.96 11.11
N MET A 17 -4.38 8.35 12.25
CA MET A 17 -3.45 8.02 13.33
C MET A 17 -2.90 6.59 13.25
N GLY A 18 -3.21 5.87 12.18
CA GLY A 18 -2.97 4.44 12.08
C GLY A 18 -1.71 4.05 11.33
N PRO A 19 -1.54 2.73 11.11
CA PRO A 19 -0.48 2.16 10.28
C PRO A 19 -0.36 2.85 8.92
N PHE A 20 0.86 3.03 8.43
CA PHE A 20 1.14 3.50 7.09
C PHE A 20 2.51 3.01 6.61
N SER A 21 2.71 3.02 5.29
CA SER A 21 4.03 2.77 4.70
C SER A 21 4.80 4.07 4.52
N PRO A 22 5.92 4.29 5.23
CA PRO A 22 6.76 5.45 4.98
C PRO A 22 7.19 5.51 3.52
N ALA A 23 7.16 6.72 2.95
CA ALA A 23 7.68 6.94 1.60
C ALA A 23 9.20 6.82 1.67
N ARG A 24 9.80 5.93 0.87
CA ARG A 24 11.24 5.90 0.68
C ARG A 24 11.51 6.14 -0.80
N GLY A 25 12.00 7.33 -1.11
CA GLY A 25 12.26 7.78 -2.48
C GLY A 25 11.01 8.20 -3.26
N MET A 26 11.26 8.89 -4.38
CA MET A 26 10.24 9.50 -5.25
C MET A 26 9.37 8.49 -6.01
N ARG A 27 9.77 7.21 -6.03
CA ARG A 27 9.14 6.12 -6.78
C ARG A 27 8.40 5.12 -5.89
N SER A 28 7.96 5.54 -4.70
CA SER A 28 7.25 4.68 -3.75
C SER A 28 5.74 4.95 -3.68
N GLY A 29 4.95 3.87 -3.63
CA GLY A 29 3.50 3.91 -3.47
C GLY A 29 2.72 4.43 -4.67
N PHE A 30 1.41 4.64 -4.48
CA PHE A 30 0.53 5.24 -5.49
C PHE A 30 0.66 6.76 -5.50
N ARG A 31 0.83 7.35 -6.67
CA ARG A 31 1.04 8.79 -6.84
C ARG A 31 0.28 9.32 -8.05
N PHE A 32 -0.02 10.61 -8.02
CA PHE A 32 -0.46 11.35 -9.19
C PHE A 32 0.73 11.79 -10.02
N HIS A 33 0.75 11.41 -11.29
CA HIS A 33 1.72 11.84 -12.29
C HIS A 33 0.96 12.19 -13.58
N GLN A 34 1.19 13.39 -14.12
CA GLN A 34 0.48 13.90 -15.32
C GLN A 34 -1.05 13.75 -15.22
N GLY A 35 -1.61 14.01 -14.04
CA GLY A 35 -3.06 13.92 -13.80
C GLY A 35 -3.62 12.50 -13.62
N ARG A 36 -2.79 11.46 -13.73
CA ARG A 36 -3.20 10.06 -13.57
C ARG A 36 -2.71 9.47 -12.25
N LEU A 37 -3.54 8.68 -11.59
CA LEU A 37 -3.11 7.85 -10.47
C LEU A 37 -2.33 6.65 -11.00
N GLY A 38 -1.23 6.28 -10.36
CA GLY A 38 -0.45 5.11 -10.74
C GLY A 38 0.73 4.87 -9.82
N THR A 39 1.63 4.00 -10.22
CA THR A 39 2.84 3.70 -9.44
C THR A 39 4.00 3.34 -10.36
N TRP A 40 5.21 3.43 -9.82
CA TRP A 40 6.42 3.08 -10.54
C TRP A 40 6.72 1.60 -10.35
N VAL A 41 6.92 0.91 -11.46
CA VAL A 41 7.31 -0.51 -11.51
C VAL A 41 8.68 -0.58 -12.16
N THR A 42 9.57 -1.36 -11.55
CA THR A 42 10.86 -1.69 -12.13
C THR A 42 10.78 -3.14 -12.61
N ASP A 43 11.03 -3.36 -13.89
CA ASP A 43 11.23 -4.67 -14.51
C ASP A 43 12.68 -4.77 -15.03
N ASP A 44 13.01 -5.91 -15.64
CA ASP A 44 14.37 -6.24 -16.10
C ASP A 44 14.93 -5.22 -17.11
N ASP A 45 14.05 -4.54 -17.85
CA ASP A 45 14.43 -3.67 -18.96
C ASP A 45 14.29 -2.17 -18.64
N CYS A 46 13.39 -1.77 -17.74
CA CYS A 46 13.17 -0.35 -17.45
C CYS A 46 12.44 -0.06 -16.12
N THR A 47 12.42 1.22 -15.74
CA THR A 47 11.47 1.73 -14.74
C THR A 47 10.34 2.46 -15.46
N GLY A 48 9.12 1.92 -15.37
CA GLY A 48 7.92 2.48 -16.00
C GLY A 48 6.90 2.98 -14.98
N PHE A 49 6.07 3.95 -15.39
CA PHE A 49 4.89 4.36 -14.60
C PHE A 49 3.66 3.61 -15.12
N TRP A 50 3.09 2.74 -14.28
CA TRP A 50 1.87 2.01 -14.60
C TRP A 50 0.70 2.75 -13.98
N ALA A 51 -0.16 3.29 -14.84
CA ALA A 51 -1.33 4.04 -14.42
C ALA A 51 -2.44 3.09 -13.96
N VAL A 52 -3.22 3.50 -12.96
CA VAL A 52 -4.49 2.85 -12.67
C VAL A 52 -5.43 3.09 -13.86
N ALA A 53 -6.13 2.04 -14.28
CA ALA A 53 -7.11 2.09 -15.36
C ALA A 53 -8.11 3.21 -15.12
N ASP A 54 -8.39 3.97 -16.17
CA ASP A 54 -9.23 5.16 -16.06
C ASP A 54 -10.70 4.80 -15.78
N GLY A 55 -11.37 5.67 -15.03
CA GLY A 55 -12.76 5.49 -14.61
C GLY A 55 -13.21 6.57 -13.63
N ASP A 56 -14.51 6.69 -13.42
CA ASP A 56 -15.10 7.81 -12.66
C ASP A 56 -14.55 7.92 -11.23
N GLY A 57 -14.38 6.79 -10.53
CA GLY A 57 -13.79 6.79 -9.18
C GLY A 57 -12.35 7.31 -9.16
N VAL A 58 -11.52 6.91 -10.13
CA VAL A 58 -10.13 7.38 -10.25
C VAL A 58 -10.09 8.86 -10.60
N ARG A 59 -10.94 9.31 -11.52
CA ARG A 59 -11.05 10.73 -11.91
C ARG A 59 -11.53 11.61 -10.75
N LEU A 60 -12.51 11.13 -9.99
CA LEU A 60 -13.01 11.83 -8.80
C LEU A 60 -11.93 11.96 -7.72
N LEU A 61 -11.18 10.89 -7.47
CA LEU A 61 -10.06 10.91 -6.53
C LEU A 61 -8.94 11.84 -7.02
N ALA A 62 -8.60 11.80 -8.31
CA ALA A 62 -7.60 12.67 -8.92
C ALA A 62 -8.00 14.15 -8.82
N LYS A 63 -9.26 14.47 -9.11
CA LYS A 63 -9.80 15.82 -8.96
C LYS A 63 -9.69 16.27 -7.51
N LEU A 64 -10.15 15.46 -6.55
CA LEU A 64 -10.09 15.81 -5.14
C LEU A 64 -8.66 16.11 -4.69
N VAL A 65 -7.71 15.22 -5.02
CA VAL A 65 -6.33 15.34 -4.55
C VAL A 65 -5.61 16.53 -5.20
N ARG A 66 -5.87 16.80 -6.47
CA ARG A 66 -5.34 17.96 -7.18
C ARG A 66 -5.91 19.26 -6.63
N ASP A 67 -7.23 19.34 -6.46
CA ASP A 67 -7.91 20.57 -6.03
C ASP A 67 -7.60 20.93 -4.56
N GLN A 68 -7.10 19.99 -3.76
CA GLN A 68 -6.75 20.23 -2.34
C GLN A 68 -5.26 20.31 -2.07
N TRP A 69 -4.44 19.52 -2.77
CA TRP A 69 -2.99 19.41 -2.48
C TRP A 69 -2.10 19.55 -3.71
N GLY A 70 -2.66 19.87 -4.89
CA GLY A 70 -1.89 19.94 -6.14
C GLY A 70 -1.39 18.58 -6.67
N GLY A 71 -1.73 17.47 -6.00
CA GLY A 71 -1.31 16.11 -6.37
C GLY A 71 -0.58 15.36 -5.25
N GLY A 72 0.44 14.59 -5.64
CA GLY A 72 1.31 13.86 -4.72
C GLY A 72 0.93 12.39 -4.51
N ARG A 73 1.41 11.80 -3.41
CA ARG A 73 1.19 10.39 -3.05
C ARG A 73 -0.16 10.21 -2.37
N VAL A 74 -0.80 9.06 -2.57
CA VAL A 74 -1.89 8.53 -1.75
C VAL A 74 -1.54 7.11 -1.28
N LEU A 75 -2.15 6.69 -0.18
CA LEU A 75 -2.06 5.34 0.35
C LEU A 75 -3.41 4.66 0.13
N LEU A 76 -3.43 3.58 -0.63
CA LEU A 76 -4.56 2.67 -0.72
C LEU A 76 -4.31 1.56 0.29
N LEU A 77 -5.03 1.60 1.41
CA LEU A 77 -4.85 0.66 2.51
C LEU A 77 -5.62 -0.65 2.24
N PRO A 78 -5.16 -1.79 2.78
CA PRO A 78 -5.81 -3.09 2.57
C PRO A 78 -7.30 -3.13 2.92
N ASN A 79 -7.75 -2.28 3.85
CA ASN A 79 -9.13 -2.23 4.33
C ASN A 79 -10.05 -1.31 3.51
N GLY A 80 -9.59 -0.78 2.37
CA GLY A 80 -10.37 0.14 1.56
C GLY A 80 -10.16 1.62 1.89
N PHE A 81 -9.47 2.00 2.96
CA PHE A 81 -9.22 3.41 3.23
C PHE A 81 -8.22 4.03 2.26
N ILE A 82 -8.49 5.29 1.89
CA ILE A 82 -7.57 6.14 1.14
C ILE A 82 -7.05 7.23 2.07
N VAL A 83 -5.74 7.21 2.30
CA VAL A 83 -5.06 8.16 3.17
C VAL A 83 -4.14 9.05 2.33
N LYS A 84 -4.20 10.36 2.56
CA LYS A 84 -3.32 11.35 1.96
C LYS A 84 -2.25 11.76 2.98
N PRO A 85 -0.97 11.44 2.74
CA PRO A 85 0.13 12.08 3.46
C PRO A 85 0.17 13.57 3.13
N LEU A 86 0.24 14.41 4.16
CA LEU A 86 0.41 15.84 4.03
C LEU A 86 1.90 16.15 3.78
N GLN A 87 2.17 17.19 2.97
CA GLN A 87 3.51 17.51 2.47
C GLN A 87 3.91 18.96 2.75
N SER A 88 3.09 19.75 3.45
CA SER A 88 3.48 21.09 3.89
C SER A 88 4.45 20.98 5.07
N ASP A 89 5.34 21.97 5.24
CA ASP A 89 6.41 21.95 6.23
C ASP A 89 5.89 21.87 7.68
N GLU A 90 4.70 22.40 7.95
CA GLU A 90 4.02 22.34 9.25
C GLU A 90 3.24 21.03 9.47
N GLU A 91 3.10 20.19 8.44
CA GLU A 91 2.31 18.96 8.46
C GLU A 91 3.13 17.71 8.12
N VAL A 92 4.47 17.81 8.13
CA VAL A 92 5.36 16.70 7.78
C VAL A 92 5.13 15.52 8.71
N GLY A 93 4.57 14.44 8.17
CA GLY A 93 4.23 13.24 8.93
C GLY A 93 2.77 13.17 9.41
N ARG A 94 1.95 14.20 9.15
CA ARG A 94 0.50 14.12 9.32
C ARG A 94 -0.14 13.48 8.11
N ARG A 95 -1.29 12.85 8.33
CA ARG A 95 -2.08 12.19 7.29
C ARG A 95 -3.55 12.45 7.53
N VAL A 96 -4.29 12.56 6.44
CA VAL A 96 -5.76 12.68 6.49
C VAL A 96 -6.41 11.52 5.74
N LEU A 97 -7.51 11.03 6.30
CA LEU A 97 -8.36 10.06 5.64
C LEU A 97 -9.29 10.81 4.68
N ILE A 98 -9.15 10.55 3.38
CA ILE A 98 -9.85 11.33 2.33
C ILE A 98 -11.04 10.59 1.71
N GLY A 99 -11.14 9.28 1.97
CA GLY A 99 -12.27 8.48 1.51
C GLY A 99 -12.01 6.99 1.57
N LEU A 100 -12.89 6.27 0.89
CA LEU A 100 -12.91 4.82 0.75
C LEU A 100 -12.76 4.46 -0.73
N PHE A 101 -12.05 3.38 -1.04
CA PHE A 101 -12.15 2.71 -2.33
C PHE A 101 -12.81 1.35 -2.19
N GLN A 102 -13.49 0.93 -3.24
CA GLN A 102 -14.00 -0.42 -3.43
C GLN A 102 -13.69 -0.88 -4.86
N GLY A 103 -13.68 -2.20 -5.06
CA GLY A 103 -13.44 -2.80 -6.38
C GLY A 103 -11.97 -3.00 -6.72
N ALA A 104 -11.71 -3.35 -7.99
CA ALA A 104 -10.38 -3.74 -8.43
C ALA A 104 -9.46 -2.55 -8.66
N ILE A 105 -8.18 -2.73 -8.35
CA ILE A 105 -7.12 -1.83 -8.81
C ILE A 105 -6.45 -2.48 -10.01
N VAL A 106 -6.82 -2.00 -11.19
CA VAL A 106 -6.27 -2.49 -12.46
C VAL A 106 -5.19 -1.53 -12.91
N LEU A 107 -3.98 -2.02 -13.16
CA LEU A 107 -2.86 -1.24 -13.70
C LEU A 107 -2.75 -1.45 -15.21
N GLU A 108 -2.58 -0.36 -15.96
CA GLU A 108 -2.25 -0.36 -17.37
C GLU A 108 -0.73 -0.38 -17.54
N ARG A 109 -0.25 -1.42 -18.22
CA ARG A 109 1.16 -1.60 -18.57
C ARG A 109 1.54 -0.76 -19.81
N PRO A 110 2.84 -0.53 -20.08
CA PRO A 110 3.29 0.22 -21.26
C PRO A 110 2.78 -0.37 -22.59
N ASP A 111 2.64 -1.69 -22.68
CA ASP A 111 2.10 -2.43 -23.83
C ASP A 111 0.56 -2.39 -23.92
N ARG A 112 -0.11 -1.60 -23.05
CA ARG A 112 -1.56 -1.50 -22.89
C ARG A 112 -2.26 -2.74 -22.34
N SER A 113 -1.53 -3.80 -22.01
CA SER A 113 -2.10 -4.90 -21.25
C SER A 113 -2.46 -4.44 -19.83
N LYS A 114 -3.34 -5.19 -19.17
CA LYS A 114 -3.89 -4.84 -17.87
C LYS A 114 -3.51 -5.88 -16.82
N LEU A 115 -3.07 -5.41 -15.66
CA LEU A 115 -2.84 -6.24 -14.48
C LEU A 115 -3.89 -5.89 -13.42
N ASP A 116 -4.79 -6.82 -13.13
CA ASP A 116 -5.72 -6.69 -12.01
C ASP A 116 -5.01 -7.12 -10.71
N LEU A 117 -4.73 -6.18 -9.81
CA LEU A 117 -4.10 -6.46 -8.51
C LEU A 117 -5.00 -7.23 -7.55
N SER A 118 -6.28 -7.42 -7.84
CA SER A 118 -7.18 -8.27 -7.05
C SER A 118 -7.19 -9.71 -7.54
N HIS A 119 -6.78 -9.93 -8.79
CA HIS A 119 -6.70 -11.24 -9.43
C HIS A 119 -5.39 -11.33 -10.23
N PRO A 120 -4.22 -11.39 -9.56
CA PRO A 120 -2.91 -11.37 -10.22
C PRO A 120 -2.58 -12.64 -11.02
N GLY A 121 -3.54 -13.56 -11.18
CA GLY A 121 -3.37 -14.87 -11.81
C GLY A 121 -3.01 -15.97 -10.80
N ALA A 122 -2.54 -17.11 -11.32
CA ALA A 122 -2.15 -18.28 -10.53
C ALA A 122 -0.76 -18.12 -9.90
N VAL A 123 -0.61 -17.16 -8.97
CA VAL A 123 0.63 -16.95 -8.20
C VAL A 123 0.65 -17.82 -6.94
N ARG A 124 1.75 -18.52 -6.71
CA ARG A 124 1.99 -19.36 -5.52
C ARG A 124 3.05 -18.72 -4.64
N PRO A 125 3.06 -19.02 -3.32
CA PRO A 125 4.14 -18.56 -2.45
C PRO A 125 5.52 -18.93 -3.00
N GLY A 126 6.40 -17.94 -3.09
CA GLY A 126 7.73 -18.10 -3.70
C GLY A 126 7.83 -17.69 -5.17
N ASP A 127 6.70 -17.51 -5.86
CA ASP A 127 6.70 -17.04 -7.24
C ASP A 127 7.01 -15.53 -7.32
N PRO A 128 7.59 -15.05 -8.44
CA PRO A 128 7.71 -13.61 -8.70
C PRO A 128 6.34 -12.92 -8.66
N TRP A 129 6.29 -11.75 -8.03
CA TRP A 129 5.08 -10.93 -8.00
C TRP A 129 4.98 -10.09 -9.28
N PRO A 130 3.88 -10.17 -10.06
CA PRO A 130 3.76 -9.50 -11.35
C PRO A 130 3.49 -7.99 -11.25
N GLY A 131 3.38 -7.45 -10.05
CA GLY A 131 2.98 -6.06 -9.79
C GLY A 131 4.08 -5.22 -9.11
N PRO A 132 3.72 -3.99 -8.71
CA PRO A 132 4.65 -3.06 -8.04
C PRO A 132 5.22 -3.60 -6.72
N MET A 133 6.54 -3.45 -6.53
CA MET A 133 7.26 -3.85 -5.31
C MET A 133 7.17 -2.83 -4.15
N THR A 134 6.73 -1.60 -4.42
CA THR A 134 6.74 -0.46 -3.48
C THR A 134 5.35 -0.01 -3.01
N THR A 135 4.29 -0.71 -3.39
CA THR A 135 2.90 -0.39 -2.99
C THR A 135 2.40 -1.32 -1.89
N GLY A 136 1.50 -0.82 -1.05
CA GLY A 136 0.90 -1.56 0.06
C GLY A 136 1.40 -1.09 1.43
N LEU A 137 0.77 -1.60 2.48
CA LEU A 137 1.12 -1.39 3.89
C LEU A 137 2.35 -2.22 4.27
N GLU A 138 3.42 -1.57 4.73
CA GLU A 138 4.66 -2.21 5.16
C GLU A 138 4.48 -2.82 6.55
N CYS A 139 4.84 -4.09 6.69
CA CYS A 139 4.76 -4.82 7.95
C CYS A 139 6.04 -5.64 8.15
N ALA A 140 6.31 -6.02 9.40
CA ALA A 140 7.25 -7.06 9.74
C ALA A 140 6.50 -8.40 9.88
N ILE A 141 6.99 -9.43 9.20
CA ILE A 141 6.58 -10.82 9.44
C ILE A 141 7.59 -11.49 10.36
N ARG A 142 7.07 -12.20 11.38
CA ARG A 142 7.86 -12.96 12.35
C ARG A 142 8.00 -14.43 11.91
N GLN A 143 8.86 -15.17 12.61
CA GLN A 143 9.14 -16.59 12.34
C GLN A 143 7.92 -17.51 12.44
N ASP A 144 6.95 -17.13 13.25
CA ASP A 144 5.68 -17.81 13.44
C ASP A 144 4.58 -17.33 12.47
N GLY A 145 4.91 -16.40 11.56
CA GLY A 145 3.99 -15.84 10.58
C GLY A 145 3.13 -14.69 11.09
N ALA A 146 3.29 -14.27 12.35
CA ALA A 146 2.59 -13.08 12.86
C ALA A 146 3.02 -11.82 12.09
N LEU A 147 2.07 -10.93 11.83
CA LEU A 147 2.31 -9.65 11.16
C LEU A 147 2.21 -8.52 12.18
N ALA A 148 3.25 -7.70 12.25
CA ALA A 148 3.27 -6.48 13.04
C ALA A 148 3.55 -5.27 12.15
N CYS A 149 2.94 -4.15 12.47
CA CYS A 149 3.22 -2.88 11.81
C CYS A 149 3.78 -1.90 12.83
N THR A 150 4.78 -1.12 12.41
CA THR A 150 5.35 -0.03 13.19
C THR A 150 5.17 1.27 12.40
N TRP A 151 4.72 2.31 13.06
CA TRP A 151 4.50 3.63 12.45
C TRP A 151 4.79 4.73 13.47
N TYR A 152 4.82 5.98 13.01
CA TYR A 152 5.10 7.12 13.89
C TYR A 152 4.24 8.34 13.58
N HIS A 153 4.03 9.16 14.60
CA HIS A 153 3.43 10.49 14.49
C HIS A 153 4.44 11.58 14.85
N PRO A 154 4.58 12.63 14.02
CA PRO A 154 5.40 13.77 14.38
C PRO A 154 4.82 14.49 15.59
N THR A 155 5.69 15.00 16.47
CA THR A 155 5.33 15.87 17.60
C THR A 155 6.26 17.08 17.62
N ASN A 156 5.93 18.10 18.41
CA ASN A 156 6.79 19.28 18.58
C ASN A 156 8.17 18.93 19.18
N TRP A 157 8.33 17.73 19.73
CA TRP A 157 9.54 17.26 20.42
C TRP A 157 10.20 16.07 19.71
N GLY A 158 9.73 15.68 18.52
CA GLY A 158 10.27 14.55 17.77
C GLY A 158 9.16 13.70 17.14
N ARG A 159 9.07 12.43 17.54
CA ARG A 159 8.05 11.51 17.06
C ARG A 159 7.61 10.50 18.12
N ASP A 160 6.33 10.17 18.12
CA ASP A 160 5.77 9.06 18.88
C ASP A 160 5.76 7.81 18.01
N GLU A 161 6.41 6.75 18.46
CA GLU A 161 6.46 5.46 17.75
C GLU A 161 5.41 4.50 18.29
N PHE A 162 4.70 3.84 17.37
CA PHE A 162 3.65 2.87 17.66
C PHE A 162 3.99 1.56 16.99
N SER A 163 3.70 0.46 17.66
CA SER A 163 3.85 -0.89 17.11
C SER A 163 2.65 -1.74 17.50
N GLU A 164 2.03 -2.39 16.53
CA GLU A 164 0.88 -3.25 16.78
C GLU A 164 0.92 -4.52 15.95
N MET A 165 0.41 -5.61 16.54
CA MET A 165 0.19 -6.87 15.83
C MET A 165 -1.10 -6.78 15.01
N LEU A 166 -0.97 -6.83 13.68
CA LEU A 166 -2.11 -6.83 12.75
C LEU A 166 -2.67 -8.24 12.54
N ARG A 167 -1.81 -9.27 12.65
CA ARG A 167 -2.22 -10.67 12.52
C ARG A 167 -1.47 -11.52 13.55
N LYS A 168 -2.22 -12.38 14.23
CA LYS A 168 -1.69 -13.42 15.13
C LYS A 168 -0.81 -14.43 14.36
N PRO A 169 -0.04 -15.27 15.08
CA PRO A 169 0.77 -16.31 14.44
C PRO A 169 -0.01 -17.16 13.43
N ASP A 170 0.63 -17.46 12.31
CA ASP A 170 0.06 -18.18 11.18
C ASP A 170 1.15 -19.04 10.52
N ARG A 171 1.11 -20.35 10.78
CA ARG A 171 2.12 -21.29 10.28
C ARG A 171 2.13 -21.41 8.76
N VAL A 172 0.97 -21.23 8.11
CA VAL A 172 0.87 -21.28 6.64
C VAL A 172 1.58 -20.06 6.06
N LEU A 173 1.32 -18.88 6.62
CA LEU A 173 1.98 -17.66 6.19
C LEU A 173 3.50 -17.70 6.47
N ALA A 174 3.92 -18.27 7.60
CA ALA A 174 5.33 -18.48 7.92
C ALA A 174 6.04 -19.37 6.90
N ALA A 175 5.44 -20.51 6.54
CA ALA A 175 5.98 -21.41 5.52
C ALA A 175 6.04 -20.73 4.14
N SER A 176 5.00 -19.97 3.81
CA SER A 176 4.90 -19.24 2.55
C SER A 176 5.93 -18.12 2.44
N PHE A 177 6.24 -17.44 3.55
CA PHE A 177 7.35 -16.49 3.61
C PHE A 177 8.70 -17.15 3.40
N ARG A 178 8.94 -18.33 3.99
CA ARG A 178 10.18 -19.09 3.75
C ARG A 178 10.28 -19.57 2.30
N ALA A 179 9.17 -19.87 1.63
CA ALA A 179 9.20 -20.15 0.19
C ALA A 179 9.68 -18.93 -0.61
N ALA A 180 9.22 -17.73 -0.27
CA ALA A 180 9.68 -16.49 -0.87
C ALA A 180 11.12 -16.09 -0.47
N ARG A 181 11.53 -16.37 0.77
CA ARG A 181 12.84 -16.02 1.33
C ARG A 181 13.44 -17.19 2.13
N PRO A 182 14.02 -18.20 1.46
CA PRO A 182 14.43 -19.46 2.10
C PRO A 182 15.49 -19.33 3.21
N ARG A 183 16.26 -18.24 3.21
CA ARG A 183 17.34 -17.99 4.18
C ARG A 183 16.91 -17.11 5.35
N ASP A 184 15.68 -16.60 5.34
CA ASP A 184 15.19 -15.66 6.34
C ASP A 184 14.09 -16.29 7.19
N THR A 185 14.16 -16.05 8.50
CA THR A 185 13.13 -16.47 9.45
C THR A 185 12.10 -15.37 9.70
N GLY A 186 12.35 -14.14 9.26
CA GLY A 186 11.42 -13.02 9.35
C GLY A 186 11.93 -11.85 8.52
N GLY A 187 11.11 -10.82 8.36
CA GLY A 187 11.54 -9.66 7.56
C GLY A 187 10.43 -8.69 7.23
N ARG A 188 10.72 -7.79 6.28
CA ARG A 188 9.73 -6.82 5.80
C ARG A 188 8.88 -7.44 4.71
N VAL A 189 7.57 -7.24 4.82
CA VAL A 189 6.56 -7.56 3.81
C VAL A 189 5.73 -6.33 3.51
N ARG A 190 5.00 -6.34 2.40
CA ARG A 190 3.98 -5.35 2.06
C ARG A 190 2.67 -6.02 1.79
N ILE A 191 1.60 -5.38 2.24
CA ILE A 191 0.23 -5.86 2.13
C ILE A 191 -0.48 -4.91 1.19
N THR A 192 -0.73 -5.37 -0.03
CA THR A 192 -1.37 -4.59 -1.08
C THR A 192 -2.80 -4.22 -0.68
N ALA A 193 -3.40 -3.26 -1.40
CA ALA A 193 -4.75 -2.79 -1.08
C ALA A 193 -5.83 -3.90 -1.19
N ASN A 194 -5.55 -5.00 -1.90
CA ASN A 194 -6.45 -6.16 -2.03
C ASN A 194 -6.02 -7.34 -1.13
N GLY A 195 -5.11 -7.14 -0.18
CA GLY A 195 -4.71 -8.15 0.80
C GLY A 195 -3.60 -9.11 0.38
N HIS A 196 -3.06 -9.03 -0.84
CA HIS A 196 -1.87 -9.80 -1.21
C HIS A 196 -0.65 -9.35 -0.42
N ILE A 197 0.14 -10.31 0.06
CA ILE A 197 1.38 -10.12 0.79
C ILE A 197 2.54 -10.40 -0.14
N ILE A 198 3.47 -9.44 -0.21
CA ILE A 198 4.70 -9.56 -1.00
C ILE A 198 5.91 -9.25 -0.12
N THR A 199 7.07 -9.79 -0.48
CA THR A 199 8.36 -9.41 0.11
C THR A 199 9.36 -9.14 -1.01
N ASN A 200 10.34 -8.29 -0.74
CA ASN A 200 11.42 -8.07 -1.69
C ASN A 200 12.60 -8.97 -1.31
N ARG A 201 13.22 -9.58 -2.31
CA ARG A 201 14.42 -10.41 -2.18
C ARG A 201 15.45 -9.95 -3.21
N GLN A 202 16.72 -9.98 -2.82
CA GLN A 202 17.82 -9.77 -3.75
C GLN A 202 18.06 -11.06 -4.55
N GLU A 203 18.08 -10.96 -5.88
CA GLU A 203 18.36 -12.06 -6.79
C GLU A 203 19.87 -12.24 -7.03
N ALA A 204 20.25 -13.31 -7.73
CA ALA A 204 21.65 -13.66 -7.96
C ALA A 204 22.43 -12.58 -8.74
N ASN A 205 21.75 -11.81 -9.58
CA ASN A 205 22.31 -10.66 -10.31
C ASN A 205 22.44 -9.39 -9.43
N GLY A 206 22.07 -9.45 -8.15
CA GLY A 206 22.09 -8.33 -7.22
C GLY A 206 20.87 -7.40 -7.29
N ALA A 207 19.95 -7.60 -8.23
CA ALA A 207 18.71 -6.83 -8.34
C ALA A 207 17.71 -7.21 -7.25
N TRP A 208 16.83 -6.28 -6.87
CA TRP A 208 15.75 -6.55 -5.92
C TRP A 208 14.44 -6.79 -6.67
N ALA A 209 13.84 -7.96 -6.47
CA ALA A 209 12.56 -8.32 -7.07
C ALA A 209 11.50 -8.63 -5.99
N PRO A 210 10.21 -8.33 -6.24
CA PRO A 210 9.12 -8.72 -5.35
C PRO A 210 8.73 -10.18 -5.57
N PHE A 211 8.47 -10.89 -4.48
CA PHE A 211 8.00 -12.27 -4.46
C PHE A 211 6.70 -12.37 -3.68
N TYR A 212 5.80 -13.21 -4.18
CA TYR A 212 4.52 -13.46 -3.55
C TYR A 212 4.70 -14.31 -2.28
N VAL A 213 4.09 -13.86 -1.19
CA VAL A 213 4.11 -14.56 0.10
C VAL A 213 2.75 -15.19 0.39
N GLY A 214 1.64 -14.57 0.00
CA GLY A 214 0.32 -15.11 0.29
C GLY A 214 -0.75 -14.04 0.27
N HIS A 215 -1.89 -14.32 0.88
CA HIS A 215 -3.03 -13.41 0.92
C HIS A 215 -3.61 -13.38 2.33
N VAL A 216 -4.07 -12.21 2.75
CA VAL A 216 -4.86 -12.02 3.95
C VAL A 216 -6.14 -11.31 3.57
N ASP A 217 -7.24 -11.71 4.21
CA ASP A 217 -8.47 -10.93 4.15
C ASP A 217 -8.36 -9.71 5.07
N PRO A 218 -8.26 -8.48 4.53
CA PRO A 218 -8.12 -7.29 5.37
C PRO A 218 -9.40 -6.95 6.14
N GLN A 219 -10.56 -7.47 5.72
CA GLN A 219 -11.82 -7.30 6.45
C GLN A 219 -11.83 -8.08 7.76
N SER A 220 -11.04 -9.16 7.84
CA SER A 220 -10.84 -9.90 9.10
C SER A 220 -10.12 -9.09 10.18
N TRP A 221 -9.55 -7.92 9.83
CA TRP A 221 -8.87 -7.06 10.79
C TRP A 221 -9.85 -6.04 11.34
N SER A 222 -10.28 -6.26 12.58
CA SER A 222 -11.18 -5.33 13.28
C SER A 222 -10.46 -4.06 13.73
N GLY A 223 -11.22 -2.97 13.89
CA GLY A 223 -10.75 -1.79 14.62
C GLY A 223 -9.97 -0.78 13.79
N TRP A 224 -10.06 -0.80 12.47
CA TRP A 224 -9.42 0.23 11.64
C TRP A 224 -9.91 1.65 11.95
N ASP A 225 -11.17 1.78 12.37
CA ASP A 225 -11.78 3.07 12.71
C ASP A 225 -11.18 3.72 13.96
N ARG A 226 -10.55 2.95 14.86
CA ARG A 226 -9.95 3.49 16.10
C ARG A 226 -8.79 4.45 15.82
N TRP A 227 -8.21 4.36 14.62
CA TRP A 227 -7.12 5.23 14.18
C TRP A 227 -7.62 6.49 13.48
N ILE A 228 -8.93 6.67 13.33
CA ILE A 228 -9.51 7.89 12.78
C ILE A 228 -9.69 8.86 13.93
N ASN A 229 -8.82 9.88 14.01
CA ASN A 229 -9.05 10.98 14.93
C ASN A 229 -10.02 11.97 14.29
N LYS A 230 -11.24 12.02 14.84
CA LYS A 230 -12.33 12.90 14.40
C LYS A 230 -12.27 14.27 15.08
N GLU A 231 -11.46 14.41 16.12
CA GLU A 231 -11.27 15.69 16.79
C GLU A 231 -10.42 16.60 15.90
N ARG A 232 -10.90 17.83 15.71
CA ARG A 232 -10.29 18.82 14.83
C ARG A 232 -8.93 19.26 15.36
N ILE A 233 -8.05 19.63 14.44
CA ILE A 233 -7.04 20.68 14.66
C ILE A 233 -7.65 21.96 14.11
#